data_AF-A0A1B8SCC6-F1
#
_entry.id   AF-A0A1B8SCC6-F1
#
_cell.length_a   1.000
_cell.length_b   1.000
_cell.length_c   1.000
_cell.angle_alpha   90.00
_cell.angle_beta   90.00
_cell.angle_gamma   90.00
#
_symmetry.space_group_name_H-M   'P 1'
#
loop_
_entity.id
_entity.type
_entity.pdbx_description
1 polymer ?
#
loop_
_entity_poly.entity_id
_entity_poly.type
_entity_poly.pdbx_seq_one_letter_code
_entity_poly.pdbx_strand_id
1 'polypeptide(L)'
;MPVAGLPAGHSPAVALTADFDPFAAWQDVFDTAKTNATTLWDSMSAAPMVAAQQLIADLINGTAIDPQAVIDAVVQPSMQTDLPMSPLLLSNDALQALITLVMPQYMPEDFPLSTDELTPVLSFLASPLSGVLIGALGPSLSPLVALSNSIGEISTALSGDNPDWTAALQDMANIPANMVGGLLNGATLNLDALLPSLTEAGLLPADLNVTSLSYTFGGLLSPGLTGTDVAGYVNEISDGSSPGIGGSIINGLGLTTGLMGFPLVVEGQGVGLLGAWQSLQEIIANALGWDGVGNPLDDLAAGGSSAASDLLADLAGSIGL
;
A
#
# COMPACT_ATOMS: atom_id res chain seq x y z
N MET A 1 -67.02 41.26 -15.43
CA MET A 1 -65.61 40.83 -15.33
C MET A 1 -65.00 41.52 -14.13
N PRO A 2 -64.50 40.75 -13.16
CA PRO A 2 -63.07 40.72 -12.88
C PRO A 2 -62.53 39.28 -12.87
N VAL A 3 -61.27 39.13 -13.28
CA VAL A 3 -60.58 37.84 -13.42
C VAL A 3 -60.05 37.42 -12.05
N ALA A 4 -60.33 36.19 -11.63
CA ALA A 4 -59.74 35.61 -10.42
C ALA A 4 -58.23 35.46 -10.59
N GLY A 5 -57.45 36.07 -9.69
CA GLY A 5 -56.00 35.94 -9.68
C GLY A 5 -55.59 34.50 -9.34
N LEU A 6 -54.75 33.91 -10.19
CA LEU A 6 -54.07 32.64 -9.90
C LEU A 6 -53.22 32.80 -8.64
N PRO A 7 -53.20 31.82 -7.71
CA PRO A 7 -52.31 31.87 -6.57
C PRO A 7 -50.86 31.86 -7.07
N ALA A 8 -50.05 32.78 -6.54
CA ALA A 8 -48.62 32.82 -6.80
C ALA A 8 -48.01 31.47 -6.41
N GLY A 9 -47.40 30.78 -7.37
CA GLY A 9 -46.62 29.59 -7.09
C GLY A 9 -45.48 29.96 -6.16
N HIS A 10 -45.48 29.39 -4.95
CA HIS A 10 -44.30 29.39 -4.11
C HIS A 10 -43.22 28.56 -4.82
N SER A 11 -42.23 29.23 -5.40
CA SER A 11 -40.95 28.57 -5.66
C SER A 11 -40.36 28.22 -4.29
N PRO A 12 -40.07 26.95 -3.98
CA PRO A 12 -39.31 26.64 -2.78
C PRO A 12 -37.96 27.35 -2.93
N ALA A 13 -37.67 28.27 -2.01
CA ALA A 13 -36.33 28.82 -1.90
C ALA A 13 -35.42 27.64 -1.54
N VAL A 14 -34.56 27.24 -2.47
CA VAL A 14 -33.49 26.27 -2.20
C VAL A 14 -32.56 26.97 -1.20
N ALA A 15 -32.78 26.72 0.08
CA ALA A 15 -31.84 27.09 1.11
C ALA A 15 -30.62 26.20 0.91
N LEU A 16 -29.55 26.75 0.34
CA LEU A 16 -28.22 26.17 0.45
C LEU A 16 -27.88 26.17 1.93
N THR A 17 -28.08 25.04 2.58
CA THR A 17 -27.82 24.86 4.02
C THR A 17 -26.34 25.10 4.26
N ALA A 18 -25.99 25.82 5.33
CA ALA A 18 -24.60 26.11 5.68
C ALA A 18 -23.75 24.84 5.94
N ASP A 19 -24.42 23.70 6.15
CA ASP A 19 -23.80 22.41 6.47
C ASP A 19 -23.46 21.55 5.23
N PHE A 20 -23.78 22.02 4.01
CA PHE A 20 -23.42 21.33 2.77
C PHE A 20 -22.12 21.93 2.19
N ASP A 21 -21.07 21.12 2.12
CA ASP A 21 -19.75 21.51 1.58
C ASP A 21 -19.32 20.53 0.46
N PRO A 22 -19.59 20.85 -0.81
CA PRO A 22 -19.23 19.99 -1.93
C PRO A 22 -17.73 20.03 -2.28
N PHE A 23 -16.92 20.86 -1.61
CA PHE A 23 -15.50 21.05 -1.91
C PHE A 23 -14.57 20.48 -0.84
N ALA A 24 -15.06 20.19 0.36
CA ALA A 24 -14.27 19.55 1.43
C ALA A 24 -13.63 18.23 0.95
N ALA A 25 -14.43 17.32 0.39
CA ALA A 25 -13.92 16.03 -0.09
C ALA A 25 -12.85 16.18 -1.19
N TRP A 26 -12.97 17.20 -2.05
CA TRP A 26 -11.94 17.48 -3.06
C TRP A 26 -10.63 17.97 -2.43
N GLN A 27 -10.71 18.82 -1.41
CA GLN A 27 -9.52 19.30 -0.68
C GLN A 27 -8.78 18.12 -0.04
N ASP A 28 -9.50 17.26 0.69
CA ASP A 28 -8.91 16.09 1.35
C ASP A 28 -8.22 15.15 0.36
N VAL A 29 -8.85 14.91 -0.80
CA VAL A 29 -8.29 14.08 -1.87
C VAL A 29 -6.96 14.65 -2.38
N PHE A 30 -6.90 15.95 -2.67
CA PHE A 30 -5.71 16.57 -3.22
C PHE A 30 -4.61 16.78 -2.17
N ASP A 31 -4.96 17.05 -0.92
CA ASP A 31 -3.99 17.16 0.19
C ASP A 31 -3.33 15.80 0.49
N THR A 32 -4.12 14.73 0.48
CA THR A 32 -3.60 13.36 0.60
C THR A 32 -2.71 13.01 -0.59
N ALA A 33 -3.18 13.30 -1.81
CA ALA A 33 -2.42 13.04 -3.04
C ALA A 33 -1.08 13.78 -3.07
N LYS A 34 -1.04 15.02 -2.56
CA LYS A 34 0.17 15.82 -2.45
C LYS A 34 1.17 15.20 -1.47
N THR A 35 0.69 14.78 -0.30
CA THR A 35 1.55 14.14 0.73
C THR A 35 2.14 12.84 0.19
N ASN A 36 1.31 12.01 -0.43
CA ASN A 36 1.68 10.78 -1.10
C ASN A 36 2.71 11.00 -2.23
N ALA A 37 2.45 11.96 -3.13
CA ALA A 37 3.35 12.30 -4.21
C ALA A 37 4.71 12.85 -3.72
N THR A 38 4.71 13.61 -2.61
CA THR A 38 5.94 14.11 -2.01
C THR A 38 6.78 12.95 -1.46
N THR A 39 6.14 12.02 -0.74
CA THR A 39 6.80 10.83 -0.20
C THR A 39 7.42 9.97 -1.32
N LEU A 40 6.66 9.71 -2.39
CA LEU A 40 7.15 9.00 -3.56
C LEU A 40 8.33 9.73 -4.22
N TRP A 41 8.21 11.04 -4.39
CA TRP A 41 9.25 11.86 -5.00
C TRP A 41 10.54 11.84 -4.19
N ASP A 42 10.45 11.97 -2.86
CA ASP A 42 11.62 11.99 -1.99
C ASP A 42 12.39 10.67 -2.06
N SER A 43 11.70 9.52 -2.05
CA SER A 43 12.34 8.21 -2.23
C SER A 43 12.93 8.03 -3.63
N MET A 44 12.15 8.30 -4.68
CA MET A 44 12.59 8.11 -6.07
C MET A 44 13.74 9.04 -6.47
N SER A 45 13.77 10.27 -5.94
CA SER A 45 14.82 11.25 -6.25
C SER A 45 16.10 11.00 -5.46
N ALA A 46 16.02 10.34 -4.29
CA ALA A 46 17.18 9.96 -3.51
C ALA A 46 17.99 8.83 -4.18
N ALA A 47 17.31 7.85 -4.77
CA ALA A 47 17.94 6.68 -5.39
C ALA A 47 17.24 6.29 -6.71
N PRO A 48 17.35 7.11 -7.77
CA PRO A 48 16.65 6.88 -9.03
C PRO A 48 17.24 5.68 -9.78
N MET A 49 16.42 4.71 -10.20
CA MET A 49 16.90 3.55 -10.98
C MET A 49 18.01 2.76 -10.28
N VAL A 50 17.99 2.72 -8.95
CA VAL A 50 19.11 2.23 -8.11
C VAL A 50 19.52 0.79 -8.41
N ALA A 51 18.58 -0.08 -8.77
CA ALA A 51 18.88 -1.45 -9.22
C ALA A 51 19.81 -1.47 -10.45
N ALA A 52 19.54 -0.61 -11.42
CA ALA A 52 20.36 -0.51 -12.64
C ALA A 52 21.73 0.11 -12.34
N GLN A 53 21.76 1.12 -11.46
CA GLN A 53 23.00 1.74 -11.00
C GLN A 53 23.91 0.73 -10.30
N GLN A 54 23.35 -0.04 -9.37
CA GLN A 54 24.09 -1.09 -8.65
C GLN A 54 24.59 -2.18 -9.59
N LEU A 55 23.75 -2.65 -10.52
CA LEU A 55 24.16 -3.63 -11.53
C LEU A 55 25.33 -3.13 -12.37
N ILE A 56 25.32 -1.88 -12.80
CA ILE A 56 26.42 -1.27 -13.56
C ILE A 56 27.69 -1.21 -12.69
N ALA A 57 27.57 -0.79 -11.43
CA ALA A 57 28.70 -0.73 -10.50
C ALA A 57 29.34 -2.11 -10.31
N ASP A 58 28.54 -3.16 -10.12
CA ASP A 58 29.01 -4.53 -10.00
C ASP A 58 29.73 -5.04 -11.26
N LEU A 59 29.16 -4.78 -12.43
CA LEU A 59 29.77 -5.17 -13.70
C LEU A 59 31.13 -4.49 -13.93
N ILE A 60 31.26 -3.22 -13.55
CA ILE A 60 32.54 -2.49 -13.68
C ILE A 60 33.58 -3.00 -12.67
N ASN A 61 33.15 -3.32 -11.45
CA ASN A 61 34.05 -3.83 -10.40
C ASN A 61 34.36 -5.32 -10.54
N GLY A 62 33.68 -6.03 -11.45
CA GLY A 62 33.80 -7.48 -11.59
C GLY A 62 33.24 -8.25 -10.39
N THR A 63 32.27 -7.65 -9.67
CA THR A 63 31.54 -8.31 -8.58
C THR A 63 30.76 -9.50 -9.15
N ALA A 64 30.82 -10.64 -8.48
CA ALA A 64 30.02 -11.79 -8.86
C ALA A 64 28.55 -11.54 -8.50
N ILE A 65 27.66 -11.67 -9.48
CA ILE A 65 26.22 -11.53 -9.30
C ILE A 65 25.62 -12.90 -9.02
N ASP A 66 24.78 -13.00 -7.99
CA ASP A 66 23.94 -14.17 -7.72
C ASP A 66 22.49 -13.89 -8.15
N PRO A 67 22.05 -14.38 -9.33
CA PRO A 67 20.68 -14.18 -9.78
C PRO A 67 19.64 -14.81 -8.87
N GLN A 68 19.98 -15.87 -8.13
CA GLN A 68 19.04 -16.54 -7.25
C GLN A 68 18.75 -15.69 -6.02
N ALA A 69 19.75 -15.04 -5.44
CA ALA A 69 19.56 -14.10 -4.34
C ALA A 69 18.59 -12.96 -4.71
N VAL A 70 18.68 -12.44 -5.94
CA VAL A 70 17.75 -11.41 -6.45
C VAL A 70 16.33 -11.97 -6.58
N ILE A 71 16.17 -13.18 -7.14
CA ILE A 71 14.86 -13.83 -7.29
C ILE A 71 14.24 -14.08 -5.91
N ASP A 72 15.03 -14.60 -4.97
CA ASP A 72 14.57 -14.91 -3.61
C ASP A 72 14.13 -13.61 -2.90
N ALA A 73 14.91 -12.53 -3.00
CA ALA A 73 14.58 -11.24 -2.40
C ALA A 73 13.23 -10.67 -2.89
N VAL A 74 12.90 -10.85 -4.18
CA VAL A 74 11.71 -10.20 -4.78
C VAL A 74 10.49 -11.09 -4.94
N VAL A 75 10.66 -12.41 -5.00
CA VAL A 75 9.56 -13.38 -5.22
C VAL A 75 9.27 -14.20 -3.98
N GLN A 76 10.30 -14.60 -3.22
CA GLN A 76 10.16 -15.49 -2.08
C GLN A 76 11.05 -15.05 -0.92
N PRO A 77 10.82 -13.86 -0.34
CA PRO A 77 11.62 -13.37 0.77
C PRO A 77 11.60 -14.38 1.92
N SER A 78 12.76 -14.53 2.55
CA SER A 78 12.97 -15.48 3.65
C SER A 78 11.98 -15.23 4.79
N MET A 79 11.24 -16.27 5.16
CA MET A 79 10.35 -16.28 6.33
C MET A 79 11.04 -16.80 7.59
N GLN A 80 12.38 -16.70 7.67
CA GLN A 80 13.09 -17.07 8.89
C GLN A 80 12.76 -16.10 10.04
N THR A 81 12.70 -16.63 11.26
CA THR A 81 11.95 -16.05 12.39
C THR A 81 12.65 -14.93 13.17
N ASP A 82 13.77 -14.38 12.68
CA ASP A 82 14.45 -13.26 13.34
C ASP A 82 13.76 -11.93 13.01
N LEU A 83 12.63 -11.70 13.70
CA LEU A 83 11.78 -10.52 13.51
C LEU A 83 12.37 -9.14 13.85
N PRO A 84 13.52 -8.94 14.54
CA PRO A 84 14.13 -7.62 14.48
C PRO A 84 14.62 -7.31 13.06
N MET A 85 15.03 -8.32 12.27
CA MET A 85 15.73 -8.16 10.98
C MET A 85 15.27 -9.14 9.91
N SER A 86 13.95 -9.31 9.75
CA SER A 86 13.39 -10.16 8.71
C SER A 86 13.37 -9.43 7.36
N PRO A 87 13.78 -10.05 6.24
CA PRO A 87 13.61 -9.48 4.90
C PRO A 87 12.14 -9.17 4.56
N LEU A 88 11.18 -9.79 5.25
CA LEU A 88 9.76 -9.46 5.11
C LEU A 88 9.45 -8.00 5.46
N LEU A 89 10.24 -7.36 6.33
CA LEU A 89 10.05 -5.97 6.72
C LEU A 89 10.38 -4.97 5.61
N LEU A 90 11.08 -5.40 4.55
CA LEU A 90 11.33 -4.59 3.35
C LEU A 90 10.11 -4.50 2.42
N SER A 91 9.14 -5.39 2.58
CA SER A 91 7.95 -5.47 1.71
C SER A 91 6.63 -5.56 2.47
N ASN A 92 6.66 -5.51 3.80
CA ASN A 92 5.49 -5.54 4.65
C ASN A 92 5.70 -4.61 5.84
N ASP A 93 4.64 -3.99 6.32
CA ASP A 93 4.61 -3.38 7.65
C ASP A 93 4.92 -4.43 8.73
N ALA A 94 5.41 -3.98 9.89
CA ALA A 94 5.80 -4.85 10.99
C ALA A 94 4.69 -5.81 11.43
N LEU A 95 3.44 -5.36 11.49
CA LEU A 95 2.32 -6.22 11.91
C LEU A 95 1.95 -7.23 10.83
N GLN A 96 2.01 -6.84 9.56
CA GLN A 96 1.76 -7.74 8.42
C GLN A 96 2.88 -8.76 8.22
N ALA A 97 4.14 -8.37 8.46
CA ALA A 97 5.26 -9.30 8.53
C ALA A 97 5.07 -10.33 9.64
N LEU A 98 4.65 -9.87 10.83
CA LEU A 98 4.33 -10.75 11.96
C LEU A 98 3.19 -11.71 11.61
N ILE A 99 2.08 -11.22 11.04
CA ILE A 99 0.96 -12.05 10.59
C ILE A 99 1.45 -13.13 9.62
N THR A 100 2.26 -12.75 8.63
CA THR A 100 2.81 -13.68 7.63
C THR A 100 3.61 -14.80 8.30
N LEU A 101 4.44 -14.46 9.29
CA LEU A 101 5.28 -15.42 10.00
C LEU A 101 4.47 -16.35 10.91
N VAL A 102 3.41 -15.84 11.55
CA VAL A 102 2.62 -16.63 12.49
C VAL A 102 1.50 -17.42 11.83
N MET A 103 0.98 -16.97 10.68
CA MET A 103 -0.18 -17.59 10.03
C MET A 103 -0.07 -19.11 9.87
N PRO A 104 1.04 -19.69 9.37
CA PRO A 104 1.16 -21.14 9.23
C PRO A 104 1.00 -21.94 10.53
N GLN A 105 1.31 -21.32 11.67
CA GLN A 105 1.27 -21.92 13.01
C GLN A 105 -0.16 -22.00 13.56
N TYR A 106 -1.03 -21.11 13.09
CA TYR A 106 -2.41 -20.96 13.54
C TYR A 106 -3.43 -21.52 12.54
N MET A 107 -2.96 -22.17 11.48
CA MET A 107 -3.85 -22.83 10.52
C MET A 107 -4.52 -24.06 11.16
N PRO A 108 -5.81 -24.29 10.89
CA PRO A 108 -6.50 -25.51 11.30
C PRO A 108 -5.80 -26.79 10.78
N GLU A 109 -5.82 -27.87 11.55
CA GLU A 109 -5.22 -29.16 11.14
C GLU A 109 -5.86 -29.75 9.87
N ASP A 110 -7.11 -29.38 9.58
CA ASP A 110 -7.87 -29.80 8.41
C ASP A 110 -7.79 -28.81 7.23
N PHE A 111 -6.92 -27.79 7.32
CA PHE A 111 -6.68 -26.87 6.22
C PHE A 111 -6.13 -27.63 4.99
N PRO A 112 -6.59 -27.32 3.76
CA PRO A 112 -6.26 -28.11 2.56
C PRO A 112 -4.80 -28.08 2.13
N LEU A 113 -3.97 -27.17 2.69
CA LEU A 113 -2.54 -27.07 2.39
C LEU A 113 -1.73 -27.36 3.65
N SER A 114 -0.67 -28.16 3.49
CA SER A 114 0.33 -28.32 4.56
C SER A 114 1.14 -27.03 4.76
N THR A 115 1.81 -26.91 5.91
CA THR A 115 2.73 -25.78 6.21
C THR A 115 3.80 -25.59 5.13
N ASP A 116 4.35 -26.68 4.60
CA ASP A 116 5.39 -26.66 3.55
C ASP A 116 4.84 -26.16 2.20
N GLU A 117 3.55 -26.37 1.94
CA GLU A 117 2.88 -25.87 0.73
C GLU A 117 2.39 -24.43 0.88
N LEU A 118 2.04 -24.03 2.11
CA LEU A 118 1.54 -22.68 2.42
C LEU A 118 2.68 -21.65 2.48
N THR A 119 3.85 -22.02 2.99
CA THR A 119 4.98 -21.11 3.19
C THR A 119 5.41 -20.41 1.89
N PRO A 120 5.60 -21.10 0.74
CA PRO A 120 5.93 -20.44 -0.52
C PRO A 120 4.84 -19.48 -1.01
N VAL A 121 3.57 -19.80 -0.75
CA VAL A 121 2.43 -18.94 -1.13
C VAL A 121 2.45 -17.67 -0.29
N LEU A 122 2.60 -17.79 1.04
CA LEU A 122 2.66 -16.63 1.93
C LEU A 122 3.89 -15.78 1.68
N SER A 123 5.05 -16.39 1.46
CA SER A 123 6.27 -15.68 1.08
C SER A 123 6.06 -14.88 -0.21
N PHE A 124 5.42 -15.47 -1.22
CA PHE A 124 5.05 -14.73 -2.43
C PHE A 124 4.04 -13.62 -2.16
N LEU A 125 2.98 -13.85 -1.39
CA LEU A 125 1.98 -12.81 -1.08
C LEU A 125 2.56 -11.68 -0.21
N ALA A 126 3.63 -11.96 0.54
CA ALA A 126 4.42 -11.01 1.29
C ALA A 126 5.55 -10.37 0.47
N SER A 127 5.74 -10.78 -0.79
CA SER A 127 6.90 -10.38 -1.60
C SER A 127 6.76 -8.98 -2.21
N PRO A 128 7.87 -8.29 -2.50
CA PRO A 128 7.85 -7.03 -3.24
C PRO A 128 7.17 -7.14 -4.61
N LEU A 129 7.38 -8.26 -5.32
CA LEU A 129 6.76 -8.48 -6.63
C LEU A 129 5.23 -8.53 -6.52
N SER A 130 4.68 -9.13 -5.46
CA SER A 130 3.25 -9.11 -5.22
C SER A 130 2.72 -7.69 -4.98
N GLY A 131 3.52 -6.83 -4.35
CA GLY A 131 3.28 -5.40 -4.20
C GLY A 131 3.14 -4.68 -5.54
N VAL A 132 4.02 -4.99 -6.50
CA VAL A 132 3.93 -4.43 -7.85
C VAL A 132 2.66 -4.89 -8.56
N LEU A 133 2.31 -6.17 -8.45
CA LEU A 133 1.10 -6.73 -9.06
C LEU A 133 -0.17 -6.06 -8.51
N ILE A 134 -0.30 -5.96 -7.18
CA ILE A 134 -1.46 -5.32 -6.59
C ILE A 134 -1.47 -3.81 -6.83
N GLY A 135 -0.30 -3.16 -6.77
CA GLY A 135 -0.17 -1.73 -7.05
C GLY A 135 -0.55 -1.34 -8.48
N ALA A 136 -0.36 -2.26 -9.44
CA ALA A 136 -0.83 -2.07 -10.82
C ALA A 136 -2.36 -2.21 -10.95
N LEU A 137 -2.98 -3.07 -10.15
CA LEU A 137 -4.43 -3.30 -10.17
C LEU A 137 -5.21 -2.26 -9.34
N GLY A 138 -4.61 -1.77 -8.26
CA GLY A 138 -5.20 -0.85 -7.28
C GLY A 138 -5.95 0.32 -7.91
N PRO A 139 -5.32 1.15 -8.79
CA PRO A 139 -5.99 2.29 -9.42
C PRO A 139 -7.28 1.97 -10.19
N SER A 140 -7.45 0.73 -10.65
CA SER A 140 -8.68 0.29 -11.33
C SER A 140 -9.77 -0.20 -10.37
N LEU A 141 -9.38 -0.74 -9.21
CA LEU A 141 -10.28 -1.33 -8.21
C LEU A 141 -10.70 -0.30 -7.16
N SER A 142 -9.77 0.54 -6.70
CA SER A 142 -9.97 1.52 -5.64
C SER A 142 -11.13 2.50 -5.91
N PRO A 143 -11.35 3.03 -7.13
CA PRO A 143 -12.53 3.86 -7.41
C PRO A 143 -13.86 3.10 -7.26
N LEU A 144 -13.89 1.80 -7.58
CA LEU A 144 -15.09 0.96 -7.42
C LEU A 144 -15.37 0.69 -5.95
N VAL A 145 -14.32 0.46 -5.17
CA VAL A 145 -14.41 0.34 -3.70
C VAL A 145 -14.92 1.65 -3.10
N ALA A 146 -14.34 2.79 -3.49
CA ALA A 146 -14.78 4.11 -3.03
C ALA A 146 -16.25 4.40 -3.38
N LEU A 147 -16.70 4.00 -4.58
CA LEU A 147 -18.11 4.10 -4.97
C LEU A 147 -18.99 3.21 -4.08
N SER A 148 -18.59 1.96 -3.85
CA SER A 148 -19.33 1.04 -2.99
C SER A 148 -19.45 1.57 -1.56
N ASN A 149 -18.36 2.14 -1.02
CA ASN A 149 -18.33 2.75 0.30
C ASN A 149 -19.28 3.95 0.36
N SER A 150 -19.23 4.84 -0.64
CA SER A 150 -20.14 6.00 -0.72
C SER A 150 -21.61 5.57 -0.77
N ILE A 151 -21.94 4.50 -1.51
CA ILE A 151 -23.30 3.93 -1.52
C ILE A 151 -23.69 3.38 -0.14
N GLY A 152 -22.76 2.71 0.54
CA GLY A 152 -22.94 2.22 1.90
C GLY A 152 -23.20 3.33 2.91
N GLU A 153 -22.47 4.44 2.82
CA GLU A 153 -22.64 5.64 3.65
C GLU A 153 -24.03 6.27 3.43
N ILE A 154 -24.43 6.49 2.16
CA ILE A 154 -25.78 6.98 1.81
C ILE A 154 -26.86 6.05 2.39
N SER A 155 -26.70 4.74 2.20
CA SER A 155 -27.65 3.75 2.72
C SER A 155 -27.74 3.81 4.25
N THR A 156 -26.61 3.99 4.93
CA THR A 156 -26.55 4.10 6.39
C THR A 156 -27.23 5.38 6.88
N ALA A 157 -26.97 6.52 6.24
CA ALA A 157 -27.61 7.80 6.57
C ALA A 157 -29.15 7.74 6.44
N LEU A 158 -29.66 6.94 5.51
CA LEU A 158 -31.10 6.87 5.22
C LEU A 158 -31.86 5.76 5.94
N SER A 159 -31.18 4.73 6.46
CA SER A 159 -31.83 3.51 6.97
C SER A 159 -32.09 3.49 8.49
N GLY A 160 -31.59 4.48 9.23
CA GLY A 160 -31.80 4.58 10.69
C GLY A 160 -33.19 5.08 11.11
N ASP A 161 -33.50 4.97 12.40
CA ASP A 161 -34.75 5.47 13.01
C ASP A 161 -34.96 6.98 12.81
N ASN A 162 -33.86 7.71 12.60
CA ASN A 162 -33.83 9.14 12.27
C ASN A 162 -32.98 9.35 11.00
N PRO A 163 -33.58 9.29 9.80
CA PRO A 163 -32.86 9.46 8.54
C PRO A 163 -32.22 10.85 8.43
N ASP A 164 -30.93 10.89 8.08
CA ASP A 164 -30.17 12.11 7.81
C ASP A 164 -30.06 12.37 6.31
N TRP A 165 -31.00 13.16 5.79
CA TRP A 165 -31.06 13.52 4.37
C TRP A 165 -29.95 14.50 3.96
N THR A 166 -29.41 15.28 4.91
CA THR A 166 -28.33 16.23 4.61
C THR A 166 -27.03 15.46 4.42
N ALA A 167 -26.73 14.50 5.31
CA ALA A 167 -25.59 13.60 5.17
C ALA A 167 -25.68 12.79 3.86
N ALA A 168 -26.83 12.18 3.57
CA ALA A 168 -27.02 11.43 2.33
C ALA A 168 -26.80 12.28 1.06
N LEU A 169 -27.26 13.54 1.05
CA LEU A 169 -27.02 14.45 -0.07
C LEU A 169 -25.54 14.85 -0.18
N GLN A 170 -24.87 15.04 0.95
CA GLN A 170 -23.43 15.32 1.00
C GLN A 170 -22.62 14.15 0.46
N ASP A 171 -22.91 12.91 0.88
CA ASP A 171 -22.22 11.72 0.40
C ASP A 171 -22.44 11.51 -1.10
N MET A 172 -23.67 11.74 -1.60
CA MET A 172 -23.96 11.73 -3.03
C MET A 172 -23.12 12.77 -3.81
N ALA A 173 -22.97 13.97 -3.26
CA ALA A 173 -22.13 15.02 -3.86
C ALA A 173 -20.64 14.68 -3.79
N ASN A 174 -20.21 13.92 -2.78
CA ASN A 174 -18.84 13.48 -2.57
C ASN A 174 -18.44 12.31 -3.46
N ILE A 175 -19.37 11.51 -4.01
CA ILE A 175 -19.05 10.34 -4.86
C ILE A 175 -17.95 10.63 -5.90
N PRO A 176 -18.01 11.71 -6.71
CA PRO A 176 -16.96 11.98 -7.69
C PRO A 176 -15.60 12.24 -7.04
N ALA A 177 -15.56 13.00 -5.94
CA ALA A 177 -14.33 13.25 -5.18
C ALA A 177 -13.78 11.95 -4.60
N ASN A 178 -14.63 11.14 -3.95
CA ASN A 178 -14.27 9.85 -3.36
C ASN A 178 -13.71 8.87 -4.40
N MET A 179 -14.31 8.80 -5.60
CA MET A 179 -13.79 7.95 -6.68
C MET A 179 -12.43 8.42 -7.20
N VAL A 180 -12.22 9.74 -7.33
CA VAL A 180 -10.89 10.30 -7.69
C VAL A 180 -9.89 10.08 -6.55
N GLY A 181 -10.34 10.19 -5.30
CA GLY A 181 -9.59 9.80 -4.11
C GLY A 181 -9.16 8.35 -4.17
N GLY A 182 -10.08 7.44 -4.49
CA GLY A 182 -9.80 6.03 -4.74
C GLY A 182 -8.73 5.84 -5.82
N LEU A 183 -8.86 6.55 -6.95
CA LEU A 183 -7.89 6.47 -8.04
C LEU A 183 -6.48 6.93 -7.63
N LEU A 184 -6.38 8.06 -6.92
CA LEU A 184 -5.10 8.68 -6.59
C LEU A 184 -4.47 8.10 -5.32
N ASN A 185 -5.26 7.89 -4.28
CA ASN A 185 -4.82 7.60 -2.92
C ASN A 185 -5.20 6.19 -2.43
N GLY A 186 -6.07 5.50 -3.16
CA GLY A 186 -6.55 4.18 -2.77
C GLY A 186 -7.86 4.20 -1.99
N ALA A 187 -8.38 3.02 -1.67
CA ALA A 187 -9.60 2.85 -0.91
C ALA A 187 -9.61 1.52 -0.14
N THR A 188 -10.27 1.52 1.01
CA THR A 188 -10.41 0.34 1.87
C THR A 188 -11.75 -0.33 1.66
N LEU A 189 -11.72 -1.61 1.31
CA LEU A 189 -12.89 -2.48 1.20
C LEU A 189 -13.14 -3.14 2.55
N ASN A 190 -14.33 -2.93 3.11
CA ASN A 190 -14.78 -3.66 4.30
C ASN A 190 -15.19 -5.09 3.91
N LEU A 191 -14.67 -6.08 4.64
CA LEU A 191 -14.90 -7.51 4.44
C LEU A 191 -15.58 -8.18 5.64
N ASP A 192 -16.12 -7.40 6.58
CA ASP A 192 -16.73 -7.90 7.82
C ASP A 192 -17.90 -8.87 7.51
N ALA A 193 -18.60 -8.64 6.40
CA ALA A 193 -19.67 -9.51 5.93
C ALA A 193 -19.19 -10.95 5.60
N LEU A 194 -17.89 -11.15 5.38
CA LEU A 194 -17.30 -12.47 5.16
C LEU A 194 -16.97 -13.20 6.48
N LEU A 195 -16.85 -12.49 7.60
CA LEU A 195 -16.47 -13.09 8.89
C LEU A 195 -17.37 -14.26 9.31
N PRO A 196 -18.72 -14.20 9.19
CA PRO A 196 -19.57 -15.34 9.53
C PRO A 196 -19.24 -16.57 8.69
N SER A 197 -19.07 -16.40 7.38
CA SER A 197 -18.75 -17.50 6.45
C SER A 197 -17.35 -18.07 6.67
N LEU A 198 -16.37 -17.23 6.97
CA LEU A 198 -15.00 -17.66 7.27
C LEU A 198 -14.93 -18.42 8.61
N THR A 199 -15.73 -18.00 9.60
CA THR A 199 -15.86 -18.69 10.89
C THR A 199 -16.55 -20.05 10.71
N GLU A 200 -17.66 -20.10 9.96
CA GLU A 200 -18.39 -21.35 9.69
C GLU A 200 -17.54 -22.35 8.90
N ALA A 201 -16.73 -21.85 7.95
CA ALA A 201 -15.79 -22.66 7.18
C ALA A 201 -14.56 -23.12 7.99
N GLY A 202 -14.43 -22.70 9.25
CA GLY A 202 -13.28 -23.05 10.09
C GLY A 202 -11.96 -22.42 9.64
N LEU A 203 -11.99 -21.40 8.77
CA LEU A 203 -10.78 -20.81 8.18
C LEU A 203 -10.13 -19.74 9.07
N LEU A 204 -10.82 -19.30 10.12
CA LEU A 204 -10.27 -18.39 11.12
C LEU A 204 -9.73 -19.19 12.31
N PRO A 205 -8.58 -18.82 12.88
CA PRO A 205 -8.05 -19.47 14.07
C PRO A 205 -9.04 -19.38 15.23
N ALA A 206 -9.41 -20.51 15.83
CA ALA A 206 -10.44 -20.59 16.86
C ALA A 206 -10.14 -19.74 18.12
N ASP A 207 -8.85 -19.51 18.38
CA ASP A 207 -8.37 -18.73 19.52
C ASP A 207 -8.29 -17.22 19.24
N LEU A 208 -8.46 -16.79 17.98
CA LEU A 208 -8.45 -15.38 17.59
C LEU A 208 -9.87 -14.89 17.32
N ASN A 209 -10.35 -13.99 18.18
CA ASN A 209 -11.63 -13.33 17.97
C ASN A 209 -11.46 -12.18 16.96
N VAL A 210 -11.55 -12.50 15.67
CA VAL A 210 -11.50 -11.49 14.59
C VAL A 210 -12.84 -10.77 14.51
N THR A 211 -12.85 -9.47 14.83
CA THR A 211 -14.06 -8.64 14.87
C THR A 211 -14.20 -7.74 13.65
N SER A 212 -13.12 -7.49 12.92
CA SER A 212 -13.16 -6.76 11.65
C SER A 212 -12.13 -7.32 10.67
N LEU A 213 -12.47 -7.29 9.39
CA LEU A 213 -11.63 -7.67 8.27
C LEU A 213 -11.80 -6.64 7.16
N SER A 214 -10.68 -6.22 6.57
CA SER A 214 -10.69 -5.28 5.45
C SER A 214 -9.53 -5.52 4.51
N TYR A 215 -9.62 -4.95 3.31
CA TYR A 215 -8.50 -4.88 2.38
C TYR A 215 -8.34 -3.47 1.82
N THR A 216 -7.16 -2.89 2.00
CA THR A 216 -6.81 -1.55 1.51
C THR A 216 -6.07 -1.66 0.19
N PHE A 217 -6.71 -1.19 -0.88
CA PHE A 217 -6.08 -1.06 -2.19
C PHE A 217 -5.35 0.29 -2.28
N GLY A 218 -4.16 0.31 -2.87
CA GLY A 218 -3.49 1.56 -3.22
C GLY A 218 -4.08 2.22 -4.46
N GLY A 219 -3.93 3.53 -4.55
CA GLY A 219 -4.14 4.33 -5.76
C GLY A 219 -2.84 4.58 -6.50
N LEU A 220 -2.86 5.46 -7.50
CA LEU A 220 -1.71 5.78 -8.33
C LEU A 220 -0.53 6.33 -7.54
N LEU A 221 -0.82 7.14 -6.52
CA LEU A 221 0.16 7.88 -5.73
C LEU A 221 0.42 7.24 -4.38
N SER A 222 -0.27 6.15 -4.01
CA SER A 222 -0.07 5.52 -2.71
C SER A 222 1.37 5.01 -2.57
N PRO A 223 2.17 5.57 -1.64
CA PRO A 223 3.55 5.11 -1.43
C PRO A 223 3.61 3.70 -0.84
N GLY A 224 2.56 3.29 -0.14
CA GLY A 224 2.60 2.12 0.73
C GLY A 224 3.45 2.38 1.98
N LEU A 225 3.68 1.34 2.76
CA LEU A 225 4.42 1.39 4.02
C LEU A 225 5.05 0.04 4.30
N THR A 226 6.31 0.01 4.69
CA THR A 226 7.02 -1.19 5.11
C THR A 226 7.69 -0.96 6.47
N GLY A 227 7.98 -2.06 7.18
CA GLY A 227 8.55 -1.99 8.52
C GLY A 227 9.94 -1.35 8.57
N THR A 228 10.70 -1.45 7.48
CA THR A 228 11.97 -0.74 7.29
C THR A 228 12.24 -0.43 5.82
N ASP A 229 13.04 0.59 5.56
CA ASP A 229 13.73 0.78 4.27
C ASP A 229 15.02 -0.06 4.21
N VAL A 230 15.71 -0.03 3.06
CA VAL A 230 16.97 -0.79 2.86
C VAL A 230 18.07 -0.33 3.81
N ALA A 231 18.22 0.98 4.01
CA ALA A 231 19.25 1.50 4.91
C ALA A 231 19.03 1.03 6.36
N GLY A 232 17.78 1.07 6.84
CA GLY A 232 17.41 0.54 8.15
C GLY A 232 17.62 -0.97 8.24
N TYR A 233 17.29 -1.72 7.18
CA TYR A 233 17.54 -3.16 7.11
C TYR A 233 19.03 -3.50 7.17
N VAL A 234 19.89 -2.78 6.45
CA VAL A 234 21.34 -3.03 6.46
C VAL A 234 21.98 -2.64 7.80
N ASN A 235 21.48 -1.59 8.44
CA ASN A 235 22.01 -1.04 9.70
C ASN A 235 21.35 -1.61 10.96
N GLU A 236 20.52 -2.63 10.81
CA GLU A 236 19.81 -3.30 11.90
C GLU A 236 18.88 -2.38 12.74
N ILE A 237 18.27 -1.39 12.09
CA ILE A 237 17.35 -0.44 12.71
C ILE A 237 15.94 -1.05 12.73
N SER A 238 15.42 -1.31 13.93
CA SER A 238 14.13 -1.98 14.15
C SER A 238 13.18 -1.22 15.09
N ASP A 239 13.49 0.04 15.40
CA ASP A 239 12.70 0.90 16.28
C ASP A 239 11.56 1.65 15.56
N GLY A 240 11.36 1.39 14.27
CA GLY A 240 10.36 2.04 13.42
C GLY A 240 10.74 3.46 12.99
N SER A 241 11.98 3.92 13.25
CA SER A 241 12.44 5.26 12.84
C SER A 241 12.78 5.36 11.35
N SER A 242 12.89 4.24 10.65
CA SER A 242 13.26 4.16 9.22
C SER A 242 12.19 3.44 8.39
N PRO A 243 10.91 3.88 8.39
CA PRO A 243 9.87 3.22 7.61
C PRO A 243 10.18 3.32 6.12
N GLY A 244 9.99 2.23 5.40
CA GLY A 244 10.15 2.20 3.94
C GLY A 244 8.85 2.45 3.20
N ILE A 245 8.97 2.70 1.90
CA ILE A 245 7.84 2.67 0.97
C ILE A 245 7.70 1.29 0.34
N GLY A 246 6.60 1.06 -0.37
CA GLY A 246 6.31 -0.20 -1.02
C GLY A 246 5.31 -1.04 -0.22
N GLY A 247 5.38 -2.35 -0.40
CA GLY A 247 4.43 -3.27 0.20
C GLY A 247 4.30 -4.56 -0.59
N SER A 248 3.29 -5.32 -0.22
CA SER A 248 2.94 -6.63 -0.76
C SER A 248 1.41 -6.77 -0.85
N ILE A 249 0.92 -7.92 -1.30
CA ILE A 249 -0.51 -8.22 -1.22
C ILE A 249 -0.95 -8.32 0.26
N ILE A 250 -0.16 -8.94 1.12
CA ILE A 250 -0.49 -9.06 2.56
C ILE A 250 -0.53 -7.69 3.22
N ASN A 251 0.28 -6.74 2.75
CA ASN A 251 0.33 -5.40 3.32
C ASN A 251 -1.04 -4.70 3.33
N GLY A 252 -1.86 -4.92 2.29
CA GLY A 252 -3.21 -4.37 2.21
C GLY A 252 -4.22 -5.01 3.17
N LEU A 253 -3.91 -6.15 3.79
CA LEU A 253 -4.80 -6.81 4.74
C LEU A 253 -4.92 -6.00 6.03
N GLY A 254 -6.15 -5.65 6.40
CA GLY A 254 -6.49 -5.08 7.69
C GLY A 254 -7.35 -6.05 8.50
N LEU A 255 -7.11 -6.12 9.80
CA LEU A 255 -7.93 -6.92 10.71
C LEU A 255 -7.94 -6.33 12.11
N THR A 256 -9.04 -6.52 12.82
CA THR A 256 -9.10 -6.29 14.27
C THR A 256 -9.33 -7.62 14.95
N THR A 257 -8.47 -7.97 15.90
CA THR A 257 -8.57 -9.22 16.67
C THR A 257 -8.36 -8.99 18.16
N GLY A 258 -9.00 -9.79 19.01
CA GLY A 258 -8.74 -9.80 20.44
C GLY A 258 -7.46 -10.55 20.78
N LEU A 259 -6.48 -9.89 21.40
CA LEU A 259 -5.28 -10.52 21.94
C LEU A 259 -5.16 -10.21 23.44
N MET A 260 -5.16 -11.24 24.29
CA MET A 260 -5.01 -11.12 25.75
C MET A 260 -6.01 -10.14 26.41
N GLY A 261 -7.21 -10.02 25.84
CA GLY A 261 -8.27 -9.13 26.33
C GLY A 261 -8.19 -7.69 25.83
N PHE A 262 -7.24 -7.35 24.94
CA PHE A 262 -7.15 -6.05 24.29
C PHE A 262 -7.40 -6.18 22.77
N PRO A 263 -8.02 -5.18 22.13
CA PRO A 263 -8.13 -5.16 20.68
C PRO A 263 -6.76 -4.84 20.06
N LEU A 264 -6.23 -5.78 19.27
CA LEU A 264 -5.14 -5.54 18.34
C LEU A 264 -5.75 -5.10 17.02
N VAL A 265 -5.43 -3.88 16.60
CA VAL A 265 -5.84 -3.32 15.31
C VAL A 265 -4.63 -3.35 14.38
N VAL A 266 -4.80 -4.02 13.25
CA VAL A 266 -3.83 -4.05 12.16
C VAL A 266 -4.47 -3.31 10.99
N GLU A 267 -3.92 -2.15 10.66
CA GLU A 267 -4.42 -1.35 9.55
C GLU A 267 -3.82 -1.83 8.23
N GLY A 268 -4.67 -1.97 7.20
CA GLY A 268 -4.22 -2.31 5.86
C GLY A 268 -3.45 -1.15 5.23
N GLN A 269 -2.27 -1.46 4.67
CA GLN A 269 -1.36 -0.51 4.04
C GLN A 269 -1.36 -0.73 2.52
N GLY A 270 -2.24 0.00 1.83
CA GLY A 270 -2.38 -0.08 0.38
C GLY A 270 -1.19 0.56 -0.35
N VAL A 271 -0.57 -0.20 -1.26
CA VAL A 271 0.56 0.28 -2.09
C VAL A 271 0.13 0.53 -3.53
N GLY A 272 0.61 1.61 -4.12
CA GLY A 272 0.48 1.93 -5.55
C GLY A 272 1.66 1.43 -6.37
N LEU A 273 1.50 1.35 -7.70
CA LEU A 273 2.57 0.85 -8.58
C LEU A 273 3.91 1.59 -8.42
N LEU A 274 3.87 2.91 -8.28
CA LEU A 274 5.08 3.73 -8.16
C LEU A 274 5.88 3.37 -6.91
N GLY A 275 5.22 3.30 -5.75
CA GLY A 275 5.85 2.96 -4.49
C GLY A 275 6.38 1.53 -4.47
N ALA A 276 5.55 0.58 -4.94
CA ALA A 276 5.95 -0.83 -5.05
C ALA A 276 7.14 -1.03 -6.01
N TRP A 277 7.17 -0.32 -7.14
CA TRP A 277 8.23 -0.44 -8.12
C TRP A 277 9.55 0.17 -7.63
N GLN A 278 9.51 1.31 -6.93
CA GLN A 278 10.71 1.90 -6.33
C GLN A 278 11.27 0.98 -5.24
N SER A 279 10.43 0.50 -4.32
CA SER A 279 10.82 -0.47 -3.29
C SER A 279 11.41 -1.75 -3.90
N LEU A 280 10.80 -2.29 -4.98
CA LEU A 280 11.36 -3.42 -5.71
C LEU A 280 12.78 -3.13 -6.22
N GLN A 281 13.04 -1.94 -6.76
CA GLN A 281 14.38 -1.59 -7.23
C GLN A 281 15.38 -1.48 -6.08
N GLU A 282 15.00 -0.88 -4.97
CA GLU A 282 15.83 -0.75 -3.77
C GLU A 282 16.21 -2.14 -3.23
N ILE A 283 15.26 -3.07 -3.18
CA ILE A 283 15.48 -4.46 -2.74
C ILE A 283 16.37 -5.23 -3.72
N ILE A 284 16.18 -5.04 -5.04
CA ILE A 284 17.09 -5.63 -6.05
C ILE A 284 18.49 -5.07 -5.87
N ALA A 285 18.65 -3.76 -5.71
CA ALA A 285 19.94 -3.13 -5.48
C ALA A 285 20.58 -3.68 -4.18
N ASN A 286 19.80 -3.84 -3.11
CA ASN A 286 20.30 -4.44 -1.87
C ASN A 286 20.77 -5.88 -2.05
N ALA A 287 20.02 -6.71 -2.80
CA ALA A 287 20.44 -8.07 -3.13
C ALA A 287 21.73 -8.10 -3.97
N LEU A 288 22.01 -7.03 -4.71
CA LEU A 288 23.26 -6.78 -5.43
C LEU A 288 24.34 -6.10 -4.58
N GLY A 289 24.09 -5.83 -3.30
CA GLY A 289 25.08 -5.28 -2.36
C GLY A 289 25.02 -3.77 -2.12
N TRP A 290 23.97 -3.07 -2.58
CA TRP A 290 23.73 -1.67 -2.20
C TRP A 290 23.36 -1.56 -0.72
N ASP A 291 23.89 -0.54 -0.04
CA ASP A 291 23.74 -0.32 1.40
C ASP A 291 22.46 0.44 1.79
N GLY A 292 21.68 0.87 0.81
CA GLY A 292 20.44 1.61 1.03
C GLY A 292 20.58 3.13 1.00
N VAL A 293 21.78 3.67 0.73
CA VAL A 293 22.02 5.12 0.74
C VAL A 293 22.70 5.58 -0.55
N GLY A 294 22.26 6.73 -1.05
CA GLY A 294 22.93 7.42 -2.17
C GLY A 294 22.88 6.67 -3.50
N ASN A 295 23.70 7.15 -4.44
CA ASN A 295 23.80 6.60 -5.79
C ASN A 295 25.05 5.71 -5.91
N PRO A 296 24.90 4.40 -6.21
CA PRO A 296 26.02 3.48 -6.39
C PRO A 296 27.10 3.91 -7.39
N LEU A 297 26.74 4.74 -8.37
CA LEU A 297 27.69 5.24 -9.38
C LEU A 297 28.54 6.41 -8.88
N ASP A 298 28.10 7.15 -7.87
CA ASP A 298 28.87 8.25 -7.29
C ASP A 298 30.12 7.71 -6.58
N ASP A 299 29.98 6.57 -5.88
CA ASP A 299 31.09 5.87 -5.22
C ASP A 299 32.12 5.36 -6.23
N LEU A 300 31.66 4.92 -7.40
CA LEU A 300 32.53 4.46 -8.49
C LEU A 300 33.30 5.61 -9.14
N ALA A 301 32.67 6.77 -9.31
CA ALA A 301 33.32 7.99 -9.79
C ALA A 301 34.37 8.49 -8.79
N ALA A 302 34.08 8.43 -7.49
CA ALA A 302 35.03 8.76 -6.42
C ALA A 302 36.22 7.77 -6.37
N GLY A 303 36.01 6.51 -6.75
CA GLY A 303 37.03 5.45 -6.83
C GLY A 303 38.02 5.55 -8.01
N GLY A 304 37.81 6.47 -8.97
CA GLY A 304 38.78 6.77 -10.03
C GLY A 304 38.83 5.81 -11.21
N SER A 305 37.75 5.05 -11.48
CA SER A 305 37.67 4.18 -12.67
C SER A 305 37.46 5.00 -13.96
N SER A 306 38.42 4.95 -14.88
CA SER A 306 38.32 5.65 -16.18
C SER A 306 37.24 5.06 -17.10
N ALA A 307 36.90 3.78 -16.92
CA ALA A 307 35.79 3.15 -17.63
C ALA A 307 34.43 3.62 -17.09
N ALA A 308 34.35 3.92 -15.79
CA ALA A 308 33.17 4.51 -15.19
C ALA A 308 32.95 5.94 -15.69
N SER A 309 34.00 6.76 -15.78
CA SER A 309 33.87 8.13 -16.29
C SER A 309 33.40 8.20 -17.75
N ASP A 310 33.85 7.27 -18.60
CA ASP A 310 33.43 7.22 -20.01
C ASP A 310 31.98 6.71 -20.15
N LEU A 311 31.57 5.71 -19.36
CA LEU A 311 30.19 5.22 -19.38
C LEU A 311 29.20 6.23 -18.79
N LEU A 312 29.57 6.93 -17.72
CA LEU A 312 28.76 8.01 -17.14
C LEU A 312 28.59 9.18 -18.13
N ALA A 313 29.64 9.52 -18.86
CA ALA A 313 29.58 10.56 -19.90
C ALA A 313 28.70 10.15 -21.08
N ASP A 314 28.76 8.89 -21.51
CA ASP A 314 27.96 8.37 -22.63
C ASP A 314 26.49 8.18 -22.23
N LEU A 315 26.24 7.72 -21.00
CA LEU A 315 24.89 7.62 -20.44
C LEU A 315 24.27 9.00 -20.29
N ALA A 316 24.95 9.97 -19.66
CA ALA A 316 24.48 11.36 -19.54
C ALA A 316 24.15 11.98 -20.90
N GLY A 317 25.01 11.76 -21.90
CA GLY A 317 24.78 12.19 -23.29
C GLY A 317 23.55 11.54 -23.94
N SER A 318 23.19 10.32 -23.57
CA SER A 318 22.04 9.59 -24.12
C SER A 318 20.69 9.97 -23.50
N ILE A 319 20.67 10.43 -22.24
CA ILE A 319 19.47 10.91 -21.53
C ILE A 319 19.29 12.43 -21.57
N GLY A 320 20.18 13.15 -22.25
CA GLY A 320 20.04 14.60 -22.49
C GLY A 320 20.31 15.47 -21.28
N LEU A 321 21.22 15.06 -20.40
CA LEU A 321 21.78 15.86 -19.32
C LEU A 321 23.12 16.48 -19.72
#